data_AF-A0A936HKT3-F1
#
_entry.id   AF-A0A936HKT3-F1
#
_cell.length_a   1.000
_cell.length_b   1.000
_cell.length_c   1.000
_cell.angle_alpha   90.00
_cell.angle_beta   90.00
_cell.angle_gamma   90.00
#
_symmetry.space_group_name_H-M   'P 1'
#
loop_
_entity.id
_entity.type
_entity.pdbx_description
1 polymer ?
#
loop_
_entity_poly.entity_id
_entity_poly.type
_entity_poly.pdbx_seq_one_letter_code
_entity_poly.pdbx_strand_id
1 'polypeptide(L)'
;MMPIENSDDAPGSPNREAVDGPAPEGDQRPRSAQRRFRSSETTGGVSKAGAVGSAALGLTLASVILYLCVPILGSALAGRSGEAALDKLVTGAPFGAEDVVTIVRSNRRALAWREAPDAWAGLATGYVLAAEFREGSSARAELMEKERQALEESLGRAPLRPDLWLQFGINQELRILMEDAAEETWSTVAHAAGLAALTGPGLASQAVAVAELALVSEPYWSDAEEATLEGHIRRTWDREPRHLAEDLALRAASLEALPVLQTALGDDAVRNGEIEAIFESQWPDPEAEPRDTPDPGATW
;
A
#
# COMPACT_ATOMS: atom_id res chain seq x y z
N MET A 1 -28.65 29.37 -20.34
CA MET A 1 -28.54 29.93 -21.69
C MET A 1 -27.13 30.48 -21.86
N MET A 2 -26.27 29.69 -22.53
CA MET A 2 -24.95 29.96 -23.15
C MET A 2 -24.31 28.57 -23.33
N PRO A 3 -24.00 28.12 -24.56
CA PRO A 3 -23.49 26.77 -24.81
C PRO A 3 -21.96 26.74 -24.75
N ILE A 4 -21.40 25.59 -24.35
CA ILE A 4 -19.97 25.28 -24.55
C ILE A 4 -19.92 24.15 -25.57
N GLU A 5 -19.27 24.45 -26.70
CA GLU A 5 -19.10 23.58 -27.86
C GLU A 5 -18.03 22.51 -27.60
N ASN A 6 -18.31 21.31 -28.10
CA ASN A 6 -17.38 20.19 -28.26
C ASN A 6 -16.27 20.56 -29.27
N SER A 7 -15.06 20.11 -28.98
CA SER A 7 -14.00 19.97 -30.00
C SER A 7 -13.27 18.65 -29.79
N ASP A 8 -13.72 17.65 -30.55
CA ASP A 8 -12.91 16.51 -30.97
C ASP A 8 -12.01 16.96 -32.12
N ASP A 9 -10.71 16.63 -32.06
CA ASP A 9 -9.94 16.10 -33.20
C ASP A 9 -8.46 15.92 -32.82
N ALA A 10 -8.04 14.66 -32.77
CA ALA A 10 -6.64 14.26 -32.68
C ALA A 10 -6.19 13.69 -34.04
N PRO A 11 -5.01 14.07 -34.58
CA PRO A 11 -4.49 13.44 -35.79
C PRO A 11 -3.36 12.44 -35.49
N GLY A 12 -3.55 11.22 -36.00
CA GLY A 12 -2.62 10.47 -36.86
C GLY A 12 -1.14 10.31 -36.46
N SER A 13 -0.78 9.07 -36.08
CA SER A 13 0.54 8.46 -36.36
C SER A 13 0.59 7.89 -37.80
N PRO A 14 1.69 7.30 -38.30
CA PRO A 14 3.13 7.53 -38.13
C PRO A 14 3.86 7.66 -39.50
N ASN A 15 5.16 7.94 -39.55
CA ASN A 15 5.96 7.60 -40.74
C ASN A 15 7.36 7.08 -40.42
N ARG A 16 7.61 5.88 -40.94
CA ARG A 16 8.91 5.22 -41.09
C ARG A 16 9.69 5.91 -42.19
N GLU A 17 11.01 5.99 -42.06
CA GLU A 17 11.89 5.88 -43.22
C GLU A 17 13.25 5.30 -42.80
N ALA A 18 13.61 4.23 -43.50
CA ALA A 18 14.90 3.57 -43.45
C ALA A 18 15.82 4.21 -44.50
N VAL A 19 17.13 4.28 -44.25
CA VAL A 19 18.12 4.51 -45.31
C VAL A 19 19.39 3.68 -45.01
N ASP A 20 19.66 2.75 -45.93
CA ASP A 20 20.88 1.95 -46.08
C ASP A 20 21.91 2.66 -46.98
N GLY A 21 23.19 2.63 -46.57
CA GLY A 21 24.44 2.54 -47.37
C GLY A 21 24.86 3.69 -48.34
N PRO A 22 26.09 3.70 -48.89
CA PRO A 22 27.25 2.80 -48.70
C PRO A 22 28.61 3.51 -48.42
N ALA A 23 29.66 2.70 -48.24
CA ALA A 23 31.07 3.08 -48.07
C ALA A 23 31.73 3.70 -49.32
N PRO A 24 32.92 4.32 -49.16
CA PRO A 24 34.05 3.80 -49.93
C PRO A 24 35.40 3.72 -49.18
N GLU A 25 36.19 2.74 -49.60
CA GLU A 25 37.62 2.54 -49.35
C GLU A 25 38.48 3.67 -49.91
N GLY A 26 39.67 3.90 -49.33
CA GLY A 26 40.65 4.82 -49.91
C GLY A 26 41.86 5.16 -49.05
N ASP A 27 42.68 4.16 -48.77
CA ASP A 27 44.15 4.17 -48.66
C ASP A 27 44.89 5.55 -48.59
N GLN A 28 45.54 5.86 -47.45
CA GLN A 28 46.81 6.60 -47.44
C GLN A 28 47.56 6.53 -46.08
N ARG A 29 48.69 5.83 -46.17
CA ARG A 29 49.85 5.59 -45.28
C ARG A 29 50.30 6.66 -44.26
N PRO A 30 51.14 6.26 -43.28
CA PRO A 30 51.33 6.93 -42.00
C PRO A 30 52.42 8.00 -42.05
N ARG A 31 52.23 9.10 -41.33
CA ARG A 31 53.31 10.03 -40.97
C ARG A 31 53.40 10.20 -39.47
N SER A 32 54.43 9.57 -38.94
CA SER A 32 55.10 9.84 -37.68
C SER A 32 55.25 11.35 -37.42
N ALA A 33 54.50 11.86 -36.45
CA ALA A 33 54.84 13.08 -35.74
C ALA A 33 55.09 12.71 -34.28
N GLN A 34 56.35 12.41 -33.96
CA GLN A 34 56.87 12.41 -32.59
C GLN A 34 56.66 13.81 -31.99
N ARG A 35 55.47 14.05 -31.42
CA ARG A 35 55.27 15.17 -30.52
C ARG A 35 55.86 14.74 -29.18
N ARG A 36 57.12 15.14 -28.95
CA ARG A 36 57.72 15.15 -27.62
C ARG A 36 56.79 15.96 -26.71
N PHE A 37 55.87 15.29 -26.02
CA PHE A 37 55.28 15.82 -24.82
C PHE A 37 56.40 15.87 -23.80
N ARG A 38 56.98 17.07 -23.65
CA ARG A 38 57.72 17.43 -22.45
C ARG A 38 56.79 17.12 -21.28
N SER A 39 57.14 16.10 -20.51
CA SER A 39 56.71 15.95 -19.14
C SER A 39 57.24 17.16 -18.36
N SER A 40 56.46 18.24 -18.35
CA SER A 40 56.55 19.15 -17.23
C SER A 40 55.99 18.39 -16.05
N GLU A 41 56.89 17.85 -15.23
CA GLU A 41 56.63 17.69 -13.80
C GLU A 41 56.29 19.08 -13.24
N THR A 42 55.07 19.53 -13.48
CA THR A 42 54.38 20.38 -12.53
C THR A 42 54.15 19.50 -11.33
N THR A 43 55.12 19.50 -10.42
CA THR A 43 54.92 19.26 -9.00
C THR A 43 53.85 20.24 -8.57
N GLY A 44 52.60 19.88 -8.83
CA GLY A 44 51.43 20.61 -8.43
C GLY A 44 51.47 20.64 -6.93
N GLY A 45 51.97 21.74 -6.38
CA GLY A 45 51.69 22.13 -5.01
C GLY A 45 50.18 22.29 -4.90
N VAL A 46 49.47 21.18 -4.71
CA VAL A 46 48.14 21.19 -4.12
C VAL A 46 48.37 21.85 -2.78
N SER A 47 48.03 23.14 -2.71
CA SER A 47 48.22 23.91 -1.49
C SER A 47 47.54 23.11 -0.38
N LYS A 48 48.25 22.87 0.73
CA LYS A 48 47.67 22.17 1.89
C LYS A 48 46.32 22.82 2.31
N ALA A 49 46.14 24.10 1.99
CA ALA A 49 44.88 24.83 2.16
C ALA A 49 43.71 24.31 1.30
N GLY A 50 43.93 23.92 0.03
CA GLY A 50 42.88 23.36 -0.83
C GLY A 50 42.40 21.96 -0.39
N ALA A 51 43.33 21.14 0.10
CA ALA A 51 43.02 19.82 0.67
C ALA A 51 42.30 19.91 2.03
N VAL A 52 42.61 20.93 2.84
CA VAL A 52 41.91 21.20 4.11
C VAL A 52 40.50 21.75 3.87
N GLY A 53 40.32 22.61 2.85
CA GLY A 53 39.00 23.12 2.47
C GLY A 53 38.04 22.05 1.95
N SER A 54 38.53 21.10 1.13
CA SER A 54 37.73 19.97 0.67
C SER A 54 37.44 18.95 1.79
N ALA A 55 38.38 18.73 2.72
CA ALA A 55 38.14 17.89 3.90
C ALA A 55 37.10 18.50 4.85
N ALA A 56 37.11 19.82 5.06
CA ALA A 56 36.11 20.52 5.87
C ALA A 56 34.72 20.45 5.23
N LEU A 57 34.61 20.66 3.91
CA LEU A 57 33.35 20.48 3.17
C LEU A 57 32.85 19.02 3.18
N GLY A 58 33.76 18.05 3.09
CA GLY A 58 33.42 16.64 3.23
C GLY A 58 32.87 16.29 4.61
N LEU A 59 33.49 16.83 5.67
CA LEU A 59 33.03 16.64 7.05
C LEU A 59 31.70 17.32 7.31
N THR A 60 31.46 18.53 6.80
CA THR A 60 30.16 19.21 6.96
C THR A 60 29.06 18.47 6.21
N LEU A 61 29.32 18.03 4.97
CA LEU A 61 28.36 17.23 4.21
C LEU A 61 28.07 15.90 4.91
N ALA A 62 29.10 15.19 5.38
CA ALA A 62 28.92 13.96 6.15
C ALA A 62 28.13 14.21 7.45
N SER A 63 28.36 15.33 8.13
CA SER A 63 27.60 15.70 9.33
C SER A 63 26.13 15.99 9.01
N VAL A 64 25.84 16.67 7.89
CA VAL A 64 24.47 16.93 7.44
C VAL A 64 23.77 15.63 7.07
N ILE A 65 24.45 14.73 6.34
CA ILE A 65 23.91 13.40 6.01
C ILE A 65 23.63 12.62 7.30
N LEU A 66 24.57 12.58 8.25
CA LEU A 66 24.36 11.90 9.53
C LEU A 66 23.18 12.51 10.30
N TYR A 67 23.09 13.84 10.35
CA TYR A 67 21.99 14.55 11.01
C TYR A 67 20.63 14.19 10.41
N LEU A 68 20.54 14.00 9.10
CA LEU A 68 19.31 13.58 8.42
C LEU A 68 19.04 12.08 8.54
N CYS A 69 20.07 11.24 8.45
CA CYS A 69 19.92 9.79 8.43
C CYS A 69 19.71 9.16 9.81
N VAL A 70 20.33 9.70 10.87
CA VAL A 70 20.26 9.11 12.22
C VAL A 70 18.83 9.09 12.78
N PRO A 71 18.02 10.17 12.69
CA PRO A 71 16.63 10.13 13.14
C PRO A 71 15.78 9.12 12.37
N ILE A 72 16.00 9.00 11.05
CA ILE A 72 15.28 8.05 10.20
C ILE A 72 15.61 6.62 10.60
N LEU A 73 16.89 6.29 10.71
CA LEU A 73 17.36 4.96 11.08
C LEU A 73 16.96 4.61 12.52
N GLY A 74 17.08 5.57 13.44
CA GLY A 74 16.67 5.40 14.84
C GLY A 74 15.18 5.10 14.95
N SER A 75 14.34 5.83 14.22
CA SER A 75 12.89 5.58 14.14
C SER A 75 12.57 4.19 13.58
N ALA A 76 13.20 3.79 12.47
CA ALA A 76 12.96 2.47 11.85
C ALA A 76 13.37 1.32 12.79
N LEU A 77 14.54 1.42 13.43
CA LEU A 77 14.99 0.40 14.38
C LEU A 77 14.11 0.34 15.63
N ALA A 78 13.65 1.48 16.11
CA ALA A 78 12.76 1.55 17.26
C ALA A 78 11.35 1.02 16.96
N GLY A 79 10.88 1.15 15.72
CA GLY A 79 9.55 0.72 15.25
C GLY A 79 9.46 -0.78 14.91
N ARG A 80 10.57 -1.41 14.55
CA ARG A 80 10.64 -2.79 14.01
C ARG A 80 9.91 -3.85 14.85
N SER A 81 9.98 -3.77 16.17
CA SER A 81 9.27 -4.74 17.03
C SER A 81 7.75 -4.59 16.97
N GLY A 82 7.26 -3.36 16.80
CA GLY A 82 5.85 -3.06 16.63
C GLY A 82 5.34 -3.52 15.28
N GLU A 83 6.13 -3.32 14.22
CA GLU A 83 5.81 -3.85 12.88
C GLU A 83 5.69 -5.37 12.91
N ALA A 84 6.63 -6.08 13.54
CA ALA A 84 6.56 -7.54 13.67
C ALA A 84 5.34 -8.02 14.49
N ALA A 85 4.87 -7.23 15.46
CA ALA A 85 3.67 -7.53 16.22
C ALA A 85 2.38 -7.26 15.41
N LEU A 86 2.36 -6.20 14.59
CA LEU A 86 1.27 -5.93 13.66
C LEU A 86 1.19 -6.98 12.54
N ASP A 87 2.33 -7.47 12.07
CA ASP A 87 2.39 -8.52 11.05
C ASP A 87 1.70 -9.82 11.51
N LYS A 88 1.76 -10.14 12.81
CA LYS A 88 1.00 -11.26 13.37
C LYS A 88 -0.50 -11.10 13.23
N LEU A 89 -1.00 -9.87 13.43
CA LEU A 89 -2.43 -9.56 13.28
C LEU A 89 -2.86 -9.77 11.83
N VAL A 90 -2.07 -9.26 10.88
CA VAL A 90 -2.34 -9.37 9.43
C VAL A 90 -2.27 -10.83 8.96
N THR A 91 -1.32 -11.61 9.47
CA THR A 91 -1.11 -13.01 9.05
C THR A 91 -1.97 -14.01 9.82
N GLY A 92 -2.84 -13.56 10.74
CA GLY A 92 -3.65 -14.43 11.59
C GLY A 92 -2.84 -15.29 12.57
N ALA A 93 -1.58 -14.93 12.82
CA ALA A 93 -0.74 -15.61 13.80
C ALA A 93 -1.23 -15.33 15.24
N PRO A 94 -0.87 -16.17 16.24
CA PRO A 94 -1.26 -15.94 17.62
C PRO A 94 -0.88 -14.54 18.11
N PHE A 95 -1.90 -13.76 18.47
CA PHE A 95 -1.80 -12.37 18.88
C PHE A 95 -2.36 -12.19 20.29
N GLY A 96 -1.68 -11.44 21.15
CA GLY A 96 -2.12 -11.23 22.53
C GLY A 96 -1.75 -9.88 23.13
N ALA A 97 -2.08 -9.69 24.40
CA ALA A 97 -1.89 -8.41 25.12
C ALA A 97 -0.41 -7.94 25.15
N GLU A 98 0.55 -8.86 25.15
CA GLU A 98 1.98 -8.51 25.08
C GLU A 98 2.36 -7.87 23.73
N ASP A 99 1.73 -8.31 22.64
CA ASP A 99 1.94 -7.74 21.31
C ASP A 99 1.40 -6.32 21.25
N VAL A 100 0.21 -6.07 21.82
CA VAL A 100 -0.35 -4.71 21.96
C VAL A 100 0.60 -3.77 22.72
N VAL A 101 1.11 -4.23 23.88
CA VAL A 101 2.09 -3.45 24.65
C VAL A 101 3.35 -3.18 23.84
N THR A 102 3.78 -4.15 23.04
CA THR A 102 4.93 -4.03 22.14
C THR A 102 4.67 -2.99 21.06
N ILE A 103 3.52 -3.00 20.39
CA ILE A 103 3.10 -2.01 19.40
C ILE A 103 3.15 -0.60 20.00
N VAL A 104 2.47 -0.38 21.13
CA VAL A 104 2.41 0.95 21.77
C VAL A 104 3.81 1.43 22.19
N ARG A 105 4.61 0.56 22.81
CA ARG A 105 5.95 0.93 23.28
C ARG A 105 6.91 1.20 22.13
N SER A 106 6.89 0.35 21.10
CA SER A 106 7.75 0.43 19.91
C SER A 106 7.50 1.73 19.16
N ASN A 107 6.23 2.04 18.89
CA ASN A 107 5.86 3.25 18.16
C ASN A 107 6.11 4.54 18.96
N ARG A 108 5.89 4.54 20.28
CA ARG A 108 6.31 5.68 21.14
C ARG A 108 7.82 5.93 21.08
N ARG A 109 8.63 4.86 21.03
CA ARG A 109 10.09 4.99 20.88
C ARG A 109 10.46 5.50 19.50
N ALA A 110 9.80 5.03 18.44
CA ALA A 110 9.99 5.57 17.09
C ALA A 110 9.70 7.08 17.03
N LEU A 111 8.59 7.52 17.63
CA LEU A 111 8.23 8.94 17.68
C LEU A 111 9.24 9.81 18.45
N ALA A 112 9.92 9.26 19.46
CA ALA A 112 10.99 9.97 20.16
C ALA A 112 12.22 10.25 19.27
N TRP A 113 12.40 9.48 18.19
CA TRP A 113 13.44 9.73 17.17
C TRP A 113 12.96 10.67 16.08
N ARG A 114 11.73 10.46 15.58
CA ARG A 114 11.14 11.22 14.49
C ARG A 114 9.63 11.12 14.53
N GLU A 115 8.95 12.24 14.31
CA GLU A 115 7.50 12.30 14.12
C GLU A 115 7.08 11.70 12.76
N ALA A 116 7.20 10.38 12.64
CA ALA A 116 6.85 9.64 11.43
C ALA A 116 5.33 9.33 11.41
N PRO A 117 4.62 9.55 10.29
CA PRO A 117 3.19 9.22 10.17
C PRO A 117 2.89 7.75 10.50
N ASP A 118 3.73 6.82 10.03
CA ASP A 118 3.56 5.38 10.26
C ASP A 118 3.59 5.01 11.75
N ALA A 119 4.43 5.69 12.53
CA ALA A 119 4.52 5.45 13.96
C ALA A 119 3.28 5.97 14.70
N TRP A 120 2.70 7.09 14.24
CA TRP A 120 1.41 7.58 14.74
C TRP A 120 0.26 6.63 14.39
N ALA A 121 0.20 6.15 13.15
CA ALA A 121 -0.80 5.17 12.73
C ALA A 121 -0.70 3.86 13.54
N GLY A 122 0.53 3.36 13.71
CA GLY A 122 0.80 2.18 14.55
C GLY A 122 0.44 2.40 16.03
N LEU A 123 0.55 3.64 16.56
CA LEU A 123 0.04 3.96 17.90
C LEU A 123 -1.48 3.93 17.96
N ALA A 124 -2.17 4.46 16.95
CA ALA A 124 -3.63 4.41 16.90
C ALA A 124 -4.12 2.95 16.96
N THR A 125 -3.56 2.09 16.10
CA THR A 125 -3.89 0.65 16.11
C THR A 125 -3.54 0.00 17.46
N GLY A 126 -2.40 0.37 18.07
CA GLY A 126 -2.07 -0.09 19.42
C GLY A 126 -3.07 0.35 20.49
N TYR A 127 -3.64 1.54 20.39
CA TYR A 127 -4.60 2.06 21.36
C TYR A 127 -6.00 1.47 21.21
N VAL A 128 -6.52 1.29 19.99
CA VAL A 128 -7.82 0.61 19.77
C VAL A 128 -7.75 -0.83 20.28
N LEU A 129 -6.70 -1.57 19.96
CA LEU A 129 -6.50 -2.94 20.45
C LEU A 129 -6.35 -2.96 21.97
N ALA A 130 -5.60 -2.01 22.56
CA ALA A 130 -5.50 -1.93 24.02
C ALA A 130 -6.84 -1.62 24.70
N ALA A 131 -7.71 -0.88 24.04
CA ALA A 131 -9.04 -0.54 24.53
C ALA A 131 -9.95 -1.79 24.57
N GLU A 132 -9.76 -2.73 23.65
CA GLU A 132 -10.48 -4.01 23.57
C GLU A 132 -10.20 -4.87 24.80
N PHE A 133 -8.93 -5.00 25.20
CA PHE A 133 -8.53 -5.69 26.43
C PHE A 133 -8.99 -5.00 27.72
N ARG A 134 -9.69 -3.85 27.64
CA ARG A 134 -10.10 -3.00 28.77
C ARG A 134 -11.60 -2.72 28.77
N GLU A 135 -12.39 -3.61 28.19
CA GLU A 135 -13.85 -3.50 28.12
C GLU A 135 -14.49 -3.14 29.48
N GLY A 136 -15.45 -2.21 29.45
CA GLY A 136 -16.18 -1.74 30.64
C GLY A 136 -15.40 -0.86 31.61
N SER A 137 -14.12 -0.54 31.34
CA SER A 137 -13.30 0.32 32.22
C SER A 137 -13.29 1.79 31.78
N SER A 138 -13.11 2.71 32.73
CA SER A 138 -12.90 4.14 32.41
C SER A 138 -11.63 4.39 31.59
N ALA A 139 -10.67 3.47 31.64
CA ALA A 139 -9.44 3.53 30.85
C ALA A 139 -9.71 3.30 29.34
N ARG A 140 -10.83 2.66 28.98
CA ARG A 140 -11.22 2.43 27.58
C ARG A 140 -11.43 3.74 26.85
N ALA A 141 -12.23 4.65 27.41
CA ALA A 141 -12.52 5.95 26.80
C ALA A 141 -11.25 6.79 26.61
N GLU A 142 -10.32 6.75 27.57
CA GLU A 142 -9.03 7.44 27.46
C GLU A 142 -8.15 6.86 26.33
N LEU A 143 -8.20 5.54 26.14
CA LEU A 143 -7.47 4.87 25.05
C LEU A 143 -8.07 5.21 23.69
N MET A 144 -9.39 5.24 23.56
CA MET A 144 -10.05 5.64 22.32
C MET A 144 -9.79 7.11 21.96
N GLU A 145 -9.72 8.00 22.94
CA GLU A 145 -9.34 9.39 22.68
C GLU A 145 -7.87 9.52 22.23
N LYS A 146 -6.96 8.71 22.81
CA LYS A 146 -5.56 8.65 22.36
C LYS A 146 -5.42 8.06 20.96
N GLU A 147 -6.27 7.09 20.63
CA GLU A 147 -6.36 6.53 19.30
C GLU A 147 -6.75 7.59 18.27
N ARG A 148 -7.84 8.32 18.53
CA ARG A 148 -8.30 9.43 17.68
C ARG A 148 -7.21 10.47 17.45
N GLN A 149 -6.54 10.91 18.51
CA GLN A 149 -5.44 11.87 18.41
C GLN A 149 -4.28 11.33 17.57
N ALA A 150 -3.93 10.04 17.72
CA ALA A 150 -2.86 9.43 16.95
C ALA A 150 -3.22 9.28 15.47
N LEU A 151 -4.48 8.99 15.14
CA LEU A 151 -4.97 8.99 13.76
C LEU A 151 -4.90 10.38 13.13
N GLU A 152 -5.36 11.41 13.85
CA GLU A 152 -5.32 12.80 13.38
C GLU A 152 -3.88 13.27 13.11
N GLU A 153 -2.94 12.95 14.00
CA GLU A 153 -1.52 13.24 13.79
C GLU A 153 -0.94 12.49 12.59
N SER A 154 -1.31 11.22 12.40
CA SER A 154 -0.85 10.42 11.27
C SER A 154 -1.29 11.04 9.93
N LEU A 155 -2.61 11.23 9.77
CA LEU A 155 -3.19 11.77 8.54
C LEU A 155 -2.81 13.24 8.31
N GLY A 156 -2.77 14.06 9.36
CA GLY A 156 -2.36 15.46 9.27
C GLY A 156 -0.94 15.64 8.73
N ARG A 157 -0.06 14.65 8.94
CA ARG A 157 1.33 14.69 8.48
C ARG A 157 1.52 14.14 7.06
N ALA A 158 0.67 13.23 6.62
CA ALA A 158 0.78 12.64 5.30
C ALA A 158 -0.60 12.29 4.70
N PRO A 159 -1.44 13.29 4.39
CA PRO A 159 -2.83 13.09 3.97
C PRO A 159 -2.96 12.48 2.56
N LEU A 160 -1.87 12.41 1.79
CA LEU A 160 -1.87 11.82 0.45
C LEU A 160 -1.40 10.35 0.45
N ARG A 161 -1.19 9.75 1.63
CA ARG A 161 -0.73 8.38 1.75
C ARG A 161 -1.92 7.41 1.83
N PRO A 162 -2.07 6.49 0.85
CA PRO A 162 -3.19 5.56 0.78
C PRO A 162 -3.23 4.58 1.95
N ASP A 163 -2.06 4.14 2.39
CA ASP A 163 -1.90 3.16 3.47
C ASP A 163 -2.37 3.72 4.83
N LEU A 164 -2.23 5.03 5.05
CA LEU A 164 -2.70 5.67 6.28
C LEU A 164 -4.22 5.83 6.30
N TRP A 165 -4.85 6.10 5.15
CA TRP A 165 -6.31 6.13 5.03
C TRP A 165 -6.93 4.74 5.21
N LEU A 166 -6.30 3.72 4.64
CA LEU A 166 -6.70 2.33 4.86
C LEU A 166 -6.62 1.97 6.35
N GLN A 167 -5.50 2.27 7.01
CA GLN A 167 -5.34 2.01 8.44
C GLN A 167 -6.32 2.81 9.31
N PHE A 168 -6.62 4.06 8.92
CA PHE A 168 -7.66 4.86 9.55
C PHE A 168 -9.02 4.16 9.45
N GLY A 169 -9.42 3.73 8.26
CA GLY A 169 -10.69 3.03 8.04
C GLY A 169 -10.80 1.74 8.84
N ILE A 170 -9.75 0.91 8.86
CA ILE A 170 -9.69 -0.31 9.68
C ILE A 170 -9.84 0.00 11.18
N ASN A 171 -9.14 1.02 11.69
CA ASN A 171 -9.27 1.39 13.10
C ASN A 171 -10.68 1.92 13.43
N GLN A 172 -11.34 2.63 12.50
CA GLN A 172 -12.73 3.06 12.67
C GLN A 172 -13.70 1.87 12.66
N GLU A 173 -13.53 0.91 11.75
CA GLU A 173 -14.31 -0.34 11.73
C GLU A 173 -14.18 -1.09 13.06
N LEU A 174 -12.96 -1.29 13.56
CA LEU A 174 -12.72 -1.90 14.87
C LEU A 174 -13.45 -1.14 15.99
N ARG A 175 -13.42 0.20 15.97
CA ARG A 175 -14.14 1.01 16.95
C ARG A 175 -15.65 0.76 16.90
N ILE A 176 -16.23 0.67 15.70
CA ILE A 176 -17.67 0.39 15.52
C ILE A 176 -18.02 -0.96 16.12
N LEU A 177 -17.26 -2.00 15.78
CA LEU A 177 -17.46 -3.35 16.29
C LEU A 177 -17.36 -3.42 17.82
N MET A 178 -16.52 -2.58 18.41
CA MET A 178 -16.33 -2.54 19.85
C MET A 178 -17.39 -1.72 20.59
N GLU A 179 -17.83 -0.59 20.04
CA GLU A 179 -18.69 0.39 20.73
C GLU A 179 -20.17 0.26 20.41
N ASP A 180 -20.56 -0.67 19.55
CA ASP A 180 -21.90 -0.75 18.97
C ASP A 180 -22.32 0.63 18.43
N ALA A 181 -21.39 1.22 17.67
CA ALA A 181 -21.40 2.65 17.35
C ALA A 181 -22.51 3.01 16.35
N ALA A 182 -22.94 4.27 16.42
CA ALA A 182 -23.99 4.82 15.57
C ALA A 182 -23.63 4.79 14.08
N GLU A 183 -24.67 4.73 13.26
CA GLU A 183 -24.67 4.67 11.78
C GLU A 183 -23.77 5.73 11.12
N GLU A 184 -23.64 6.92 11.71
CA GLU A 184 -22.75 8.00 11.25
C GLU A 184 -21.27 7.58 11.19
N THR A 185 -20.85 6.63 12.02
CA THR A 185 -19.46 6.14 12.03
C THR A 185 -19.13 5.31 10.79
N TRP A 186 -20.11 4.60 10.22
CA TRP A 186 -19.91 3.83 9.01
C TRP A 186 -19.65 4.70 7.78
N SER A 187 -20.27 5.89 7.71
CA SER A 187 -19.95 6.88 6.67
C SER A 187 -18.48 7.33 6.72
N THR A 188 -17.88 7.35 7.90
CA THR A 188 -16.46 7.67 8.08
C THR A 188 -15.56 6.54 7.56
N VAL A 189 -15.98 5.28 7.74
CA VAL A 189 -15.28 4.11 7.17
C VAL A 189 -15.37 4.13 5.65
N ALA A 190 -16.56 4.35 5.09
CA ALA A 190 -16.78 4.50 3.64
C ALA A 190 -15.90 5.59 3.04
N HIS A 191 -15.90 6.77 3.67
CA HIS A 191 -15.07 7.89 3.22
C HIS A 191 -13.57 7.58 3.25
N ALA A 192 -13.10 6.91 4.31
CA ALA A 192 -11.69 6.50 4.43
C ALA A 192 -11.29 5.49 3.34
N ALA A 193 -12.15 4.52 3.05
CA ALA A 193 -11.95 3.57 1.96
C ALA A 193 -11.93 4.27 0.59
N GLY A 194 -12.84 5.22 0.36
CA GLY A 194 -12.84 6.07 -0.83
C GLY A 194 -11.54 6.85 -1.00
N LEU A 195 -11.05 7.49 0.06
CA LEU A 195 -9.78 8.21 0.04
C LEU A 195 -8.56 7.30 -0.18
N ALA A 196 -8.55 6.11 0.41
CA ALA A 196 -7.52 5.11 0.15
C ALA A 196 -7.54 4.63 -1.31
N ALA A 197 -8.74 4.45 -1.89
CA ALA A 197 -8.90 4.09 -3.29
C ALA A 197 -8.46 5.21 -4.26
N LEU A 198 -8.75 6.48 -3.92
CA LEU A 198 -8.38 7.66 -4.72
C LEU A 198 -6.88 7.92 -4.73
N THR A 199 -6.23 7.81 -3.56
CA THR A 199 -4.78 8.01 -3.44
C THR A 199 -3.98 6.84 -4.03
N GLY A 200 -4.66 5.72 -4.34
CA GLY A 200 -4.16 4.60 -5.12
C GLY A 200 -3.37 3.62 -4.25
N PRO A 201 -3.52 2.30 -4.43
CA PRO A 201 -2.81 1.34 -3.58
C PRO A 201 -1.33 1.35 -3.96
N GLY A 202 -0.45 1.58 -2.98
CA GLY A 202 1.00 1.54 -3.18
C GLY A 202 1.52 0.13 -3.44
N LEU A 203 0.76 -0.89 -3.01
CA LEU A 203 1.07 -2.33 -3.13
C LEU A 203 -0.18 -3.12 -3.51
N ALA A 204 -0.01 -4.30 -4.12
CA ALA A 204 -1.14 -5.18 -4.50
C ALA A 204 -1.99 -5.64 -3.30
N SER A 205 -1.34 -5.97 -2.18
CA SER A 205 -2.04 -6.34 -0.93
C SER A 205 -2.91 -5.21 -0.36
N GLN A 206 -2.52 -3.96 -0.56
CA GLN A 206 -3.33 -2.82 -0.15
C GLN A 206 -4.59 -2.68 -1.02
N ALA A 207 -4.52 -3.09 -2.29
CA ALA A 207 -5.66 -3.03 -3.19
C ALA A 207 -6.78 -4.01 -2.78
N VAL A 208 -6.40 -5.17 -2.24
CA VAL A 208 -7.35 -6.15 -1.68
C VAL A 208 -7.96 -5.61 -0.39
N ALA A 209 -7.13 -5.14 0.56
CA ALA A 209 -7.62 -4.59 1.82
C ALA A 209 -8.52 -3.34 1.64
N VAL A 210 -8.23 -2.47 0.66
CA VAL A 210 -9.11 -1.34 0.30
C VAL A 210 -10.44 -1.85 -0.26
N ALA A 211 -10.43 -2.87 -1.12
CA ALA A 211 -11.64 -3.48 -1.63
C ALA A 211 -12.48 -4.12 -0.51
N GLU A 212 -11.86 -4.83 0.44
CA GLU A 212 -12.54 -5.40 1.60
C GLU A 212 -13.20 -4.34 2.46
N LEU A 213 -12.44 -3.31 2.87
CA LEU A 213 -12.95 -2.21 3.70
C LEU A 213 -14.12 -1.51 3.00
N ALA A 214 -14.03 -1.39 1.67
CA ALA A 214 -15.07 -0.76 0.89
C ALA A 214 -16.36 -1.58 0.81
N LEU A 215 -16.25 -2.90 0.70
CA LEU A 215 -17.41 -3.79 0.69
C LEU A 215 -18.14 -3.81 2.04
N VAL A 216 -17.39 -3.75 3.15
CA VAL A 216 -18.01 -3.67 4.49
C VAL A 216 -18.79 -2.37 4.66
N SER A 217 -18.30 -1.28 4.07
CA SER A 217 -18.89 0.04 4.24
C SER A 217 -19.90 0.40 3.15
N GLU A 218 -20.09 -0.44 2.12
CA GLU A 218 -20.88 -0.19 0.90
C GLU A 218 -22.24 0.49 1.12
N PRO A 219 -23.07 0.11 2.11
CA PRO A 219 -24.38 0.72 2.30
C PRO A 219 -24.35 2.23 2.64
N TYR A 220 -23.17 2.75 2.96
CA TYR A 220 -22.95 4.12 3.41
C TYR A 220 -22.22 4.99 2.39
N TRP A 221 -22.04 4.49 1.16
CA TRP A 221 -21.31 5.19 0.10
C TRP A 221 -22.21 6.21 -0.60
N SER A 222 -21.58 7.29 -1.07
CA SER A 222 -22.21 8.18 -2.05
C SER A 222 -21.96 7.68 -3.48
N ASP A 223 -22.84 8.03 -4.42
CA ASP A 223 -22.72 7.68 -5.86
C ASP A 223 -21.32 8.00 -6.45
N ALA A 224 -20.68 9.07 -5.97
CA ALA A 224 -19.36 9.47 -6.44
C ALA A 224 -18.23 8.56 -5.92
N GLU A 225 -18.38 8.06 -4.70
CA GLU A 225 -17.44 7.11 -4.11
C GLU A 225 -17.62 5.73 -4.74
N GLU A 226 -18.87 5.32 -5.02
CA GLU A 226 -19.20 4.03 -5.66
C GLU A 226 -18.48 3.86 -7.00
N ALA A 227 -18.55 4.85 -7.89
CA ALA A 227 -17.86 4.82 -9.18
C ALA A 227 -16.32 4.72 -9.03
N THR A 228 -15.76 5.34 -8.00
CA THR A 228 -14.32 5.26 -7.70
C THR A 228 -13.94 3.86 -7.24
N LEU A 229 -14.80 3.24 -6.44
CA LEU A 229 -14.63 1.90 -5.91
C LEU A 229 -14.75 0.84 -7.00
N GLU A 230 -15.76 0.91 -7.86
CA GLU A 230 -15.91 -0.02 -8.98
C GLU A 230 -14.65 -0.03 -9.85
N GLY A 231 -14.13 1.17 -10.16
CA GLY A 231 -12.87 1.31 -10.89
C GLY A 231 -11.66 0.77 -10.11
N HIS A 232 -11.70 0.75 -8.78
CA HIS A 232 -10.65 0.15 -7.96
C HIS A 232 -10.77 -1.38 -7.91
N ILE A 233 -11.94 -1.92 -7.58
CA ILE A 233 -12.26 -3.36 -7.56
C ILE A 233 -11.87 -4.00 -8.89
N ARG A 234 -12.26 -3.38 -10.01
CA ARG A 234 -11.89 -3.86 -11.34
C ARG A 234 -10.38 -3.91 -11.55
N ARG A 235 -9.65 -2.85 -11.16
CA ARG A 235 -8.18 -2.82 -11.26
C ARG A 235 -7.51 -3.85 -10.34
N THR A 236 -8.08 -4.12 -9.17
CA THR A 236 -7.62 -5.16 -8.25
C THR A 236 -7.86 -6.54 -8.85
N TRP A 237 -9.05 -6.78 -9.40
CA TRP A 237 -9.41 -8.03 -10.08
C TRP A 237 -8.50 -8.32 -11.28
N ASP A 238 -8.20 -7.32 -12.10
CA ASP A 238 -7.31 -7.48 -13.26
C ASP A 238 -5.88 -7.87 -12.85
N ARG A 239 -5.47 -7.62 -11.59
CA ARG A 239 -4.12 -7.90 -11.08
C ARG A 239 -4.05 -9.15 -10.22
N GLU A 240 -5.01 -9.34 -9.33
CA GLU A 240 -5.02 -10.36 -8.27
C GLU A 240 -6.41 -11.03 -8.18
N PRO A 241 -6.92 -11.66 -9.26
CA PRO A 241 -8.31 -12.13 -9.31
C PRO A 241 -8.59 -13.24 -8.29
N ARG A 242 -7.60 -14.09 -8.00
CA ARG A 242 -7.76 -15.20 -7.05
C ARG A 242 -7.91 -14.72 -5.61
N HIS A 243 -7.01 -13.87 -5.13
CA HIS A 243 -7.09 -13.34 -3.76
C HIS A 243 -8.40 -12.60 -3.55
N LEU A 244 -8.76 -11.74 -4.50
CA LEU A 244 -10.01 -11.00 -4.43
C LEU A 244 -11.20 -11.98 -4.45
N ALA A 245 -11.23 -12.98 -5.33
CA ALA A 245 -12.30 -13.98 -5.37
C ALA A 245 -12.43 -14.81 -4.08
N GLU A 246 -11.32 -15.18 -3.43
CA GLU A 246 -11.32 -15.95 -2.18
C GLU A 246 -11.92 -15.14 -1.02
N ASP A 247 -11.48 -13.89 -0.84
CA ASP A 247 -12.05 -12.99 0.19
C ASP A 247 -13.51 -12.62 -0.12
N LEU A 248 -13.81 -12.38 -1.39
CA LEU A 248 -15.17 -12.11 -1.85
C LEU A 248 -16.07 -13.32 -1.63
N ALA A 249 -15.60 -14.54 -1.86
CA ALA A 249 -16.37 -15.76 -1.60
C ALA A 249 -16.68 -15.90 -0.10
N LEU A 250 -15.69 -15.73 0.77
CA LEU A 250 -15.86 -15.75 2.22
C LEU A 250 -16.88 -14.72 2.71
N ARG A 251 -16.90 -13.50 2.12
CA ARG A 251 -17.78 -12.40 2.55
C ARG A 251 -19.14 -12.36 1.85
N ALA A 252 -19.23 -12.76 0.58
CA ALA A 252 -20.48 -12.84 -0.18
C ALA A 252 -21.42 -13.93 0.35
N ALA A 253 -20.87 -14.96 1.01
CA ALA A 253 -21.65 -15.91 1.80
C ALA A 253 -22.44 -15.25 2.95
N SER A 254 -22.06 -14.03 3.34
CA SER A 254 -22.59 -13.31 4.50
C SER A 254 -23.26 -11.96 4.21
N LEU A 255 -23.19 -11.43 2.98
CA LEU A 255 -23.61 -10.05 2.67
C LEU A 255 -24.32 -9.87 1.32
N GLU A 256 -25.24 -8.88 1.29
CA GLU A 256 -25.98 -8.35 0.13
C GLU A 256 -25.10 -7.66 -0.93
N ALA A 257 -23.77 -7.75 -0.86
CA ALA A 257 -22.81 -7.01 -1.69
C ALA A 257 -22.67 -7.52 -3.15
N LEU A 258 -23.44 -8.55 -3.53
CA LEU A 258 -23.45 -9.14 -4.87
C LEU A 258 -23.70 -8.13 -6.02
N PRO A 259 -24.60 -7.13 -5.89
CA PRO A 259 -24.88 -6.18 -6.96
C PRO A 259 -23.68 -5.30 -7.32
N VAL A 260 -22.96 -4.75 -6.35
CA VAL A 260 -21.77 -3.92 -6.60
C VAL A 260 -20.65 -4.73 -7.26
N LEU A 261 -20.47 -5.99 -6.84
CA LEU A 261 -19.52 -6.90 -7.47
C LEU A 261 -19.91 -7.24 -8.92
N GLN A 262 -21.20 -7.47 -9.18
CA GLN A 262 -21.71 -7.70 -10.53
C GLN A 262 -21.51 -6.47 -11.43
N THR A 263 -21.74 -5.26 -10.92
CA THR A 263 -21.52 -4.02 -11.67
C THR A 263 -20.03 -3.78 -11.94
N ALA A 264 -19.17 -3.95 -10.94
CA ALA A 264 -17.73 -3.68 -11.05
C ALA A 264 -17.00 -4.67 -11.97
N LEU A 265 -17.33 -5.96 -11.88
CA LEU A 265 -16.66 -7.04 -12.62
C LEU A 265 -17.35 -7.38 -13.95
N GLY A 266 -18.60 -6.94 -14.13
CA GLY A 266 -19.45 -7.27 -15.26
C GLY A 266 -20.00 -8.70 -15.22
N ASP A 267 -20.99 -8.97 -16.08
CA ASP A 267 -21.67 -10.26 -16.16
C ASP A 267 -20.72 -11.44 -16.44
N ASP A 268 -19.61 -11.23 -17.15
CA ASP A 268 -18.73 -12.32 -17.62
C ASP A 268 -17.88 -12.94 -16.50
N ALA A 269 -17.40 -12.17 -15.52
CA ALA A 269 -16.63 -12.71 -14.39
C ALA A 269 -17.50 -13.51 -13.40
N VAL A 270 -18.76 -13.08 -13.24
CA VAL A 270 -19.76 -13.77 -12.40
C VAL A 270 -20.36 -14.98 -13.12
N ARG A 271 -20.59 -14.89 -14.45
CA ARG A 271 -21.12 -16.01 -15.28
C ARG A 271 -20.12 -17.10 -15.61
N ASN A 272 -18.83 -16.83 -15.63
CA ASN A 272 -17.83 -17.85 -15.97
C ASN A 272 -17.70 -18.94 -14.90
N GLY A 273 -18.49 -18.88 -13.82
CA GLY A 273 -18.44 -19.84 -12.74
C GLY A 273 -17.09 -19.83 -12.04
N GLU A 274 -16.25 -18.79 -12.20
CA GLU A 274 -14.96 -18.72 -11.48
C GLU A 274 -15.19 -18.42 -10.01
N ILE A 275 -16.11 -17.49 -9.69
CA ILE A 275 -16.52 -17.23 -8.30
C ILE A 275 -17.21 -18.46 -7.73
N GLU A 276 -18.16 -19.06 -8.47
CA GLU A 276 -18.92 -20.24 -8.06
C GLU A 276 -18.03 -21.49 -7.93
N ALA A 277 -17.07 -21.72 -8.84
CA ALA A 277 -16.13 -22.84 -8.78
C ALA A 277 -15.05 -22.64 -7.70
N ILE A 278 -14.60 -21.41 -7.43
CA ILE A 278 -13.75 -21.12 -6.27
C ILE A 278 -14.54 -21.42 -5.00
N PHE A 279 -15.78 -20.96 -4.91
CA PHE A 279 -16.69 -21.22 -3.79
C PHE A 279 -16.94 -22.72 -3.58
N GLU A 280 -17.29 -23.47 -4.62
CA GLU A 280 -17.49 -24.94 -4.60
C GLU A 280 -16.20 -25.70 -4.28
N SER A 281 -15.03 -25.21 -4.71
CA SER A 281 -13.74 -25.86 -4.45
C SER A 281 -13.23 -25.68 -3.01
N GLN A 282 -13.59 -24.57 -2.37
CA GLN A 282 -13.18 -24.24 -1.00
C GLN A 282 -14.20 -24.68 0.05
N TRP A 283 -15.48 -24.69 -0.33
CA TRP A 283 -16.60 -25.20 0.46
C TRP A 283 -17.34 -26.28 -0.34
N PRO A 284 -16.76 -27.48 -0.51
CA PRO A 284 -17.49 -28.58 -1.11
C PRO A 284 -18.73 -28.84 -0.24
N ASP A 285 -19.88 -28.93 -0.89
CA ASP A 285 -21.14 -29.25 -0.25
C ASP A 285 -20.94 -30.49 0.65
N PRO A 286 -21.16 -30.38 1.98
CA PRO A 286 -20.96 -31.51 2.89
C PRO A 286 -21.93 -32.68 2.58
N GLU A 287 -22.98 -32.43 1.81
CA GLU A 287 -23.91 -33.45 1.30
C GLU A 287 -23.59 -33.91 -0.13
N ALA A 288 -22.63 -33.30 -0.82
CA ALA A 288 -22.19 -33.82 -2.11
C ALA A 288 -21.51 -35.18 -1.90
N GLU A 289 -22.20 -36.23 -2.36
CA GLU A 289 -21.66 -37.59 -2.35
C GLU A 289 -20.26 -37.56 -2.98
N PRO A 290 -19.26 -38.19 -2.34
CA PRO A 290 -17.91 -38.21 -2.86
C PRO A 290 -17.96 -38.77 -4.28
N ARG A 291 -17.67 -37.91 -5.27
CA ARG A 291 -17.58 -38.32 -6.68
C ARG A 291 -16.64 -39.50 -6.73
N ASP A 292 -17.16 -40.65 -7.17
CA ASP A 292 -16.52 -41.96 -7.23
C ASP A 292 -15.01 -41.84 -7.31
N THR A 293 -14.34 -41.98 -6.17
CA THR A 293 -12.89 -42.19 -6.15
C THR A 293 -12.63 -43.42 -7.01
N PRO A 294 -11.80 -43.32 -8.07
CA PRO A 294 -11.56 -44.43 -8.97
C PRO A 294 -11.10 -45.63 -8.15
N ASP A 295 -11.85 -46.72 -8.26
CA ASP A 295 -11.59 -47.97 -7.55
C ASP A 295 -10.12 -48.37 -7.79
N PRO A 296 -9.27 -48.36 -6.75
CA PRO A 296 -7.87 -48.75 -6.90
C PRO A 296 -7.72 -50.25 -7.26
N GLY A 297 -8.81 -51.01 -7.33
CA GLY A 297 -8.88 -52.40 -7.78
C GLY A 297 -9.16 -52.63 -9.27
N ALA A 298 -9.40 -51.60 -10.09
CA ALA A 298 -9.66 -51.79 -11.53
C ALA A 298 -8.36 -52.07 -12.31
N THR A 299 -7.87 -53.31 -12.25
CA THR A 299 -6.81 -53.81 -13.13
C THR A 299 -7.32 -53.96 -14.56
N TRP A 300 -6.64 -53.32 -15.51
CA TRP A 300 -6.61 -53.74 -16.92
C TRP A 300 -5.45 -54.71 -17.14
#